data_AF-A0A413YK63-F1
#
_entry.id   AF-A0A413YK63-F1
#
_cell.length_a   1.000
_cell.length_b   1.000
_cell.length_c   1.000
_cell.angle_alpha   90.00
_cell.angle_beta   90.00
_cell.angle_gamma   90.00
#
_symmetry.space_group_name_H-M   'P 1'
#
loop_
_entity.id
_entity.type
_entity.pdbx_description
1 polymer ?
#
loop_
_entity_poly.entity_id
_entity_poly.type
_entity_poly.pdbx_seq_one_letter_code
_entity_poly.pdbx_strand_id
1 'polypeptide(L)'
;MKSEKKKQGFTLVELIVVLTILAILAALLIPALTGYIRKAKEKAIITEATDTWKAAQAAMSECYAMYPESFTNPDPTKPPCRFATEIDGKRIKNLGRITNAALDAVQRNPNDKTEINTSSRRIARQVLSYLDSADKSNAQYLFTAPSGKNTWDTTFNDYFGAKYDSNAVLLQIFHTTDGKVVAINFGKDGYMVTIVPGKETTCVYNGKSLKSIGG
;
A
#
# COMPACT_ATOMS: atom_id res chain seq x y z
N MET A 1 29.14 -49.30 -51.65
CA MET A 1 28.64 -48.03 -52.23
C MET A 1 28.01 -47.23 -51.09
N LYS A 2 28.61 -46.11 -50.65
CA LYS A 2 28.16 -45.34 -49.48
C LYS A 2 27.33 -44.16 -50.00
N SER A 3 26.03 -44.13 -49.66
CA SER A 3 25.11 -43.05 -50.05
C SER A 3 25.38 -41.81 -49.18
N GLU A 4 25.83 -40.72 -49.80
CA GLU A 4 25.90 -39.42 -49.14
C GLU A 4 24.50 -38.82 -49.05
N LYS A 5 23.95 -38.75 -47.84
CA LYS A 5 22.70 -38.02 -47.58
C LYS A 5 22.97 -36.52 -47.74
N LYS A 6 22.39 -35.89 -48.77
CA LYS A 6 22.41 -34.43 -48.92
C LYS A 6 21.80 -33.78 -47.68
N LYS A 7 22.58 -32.96 -46.97
CA LYS A 7 22.06 -32.12 -45.89
C LYS A 7 21.25 -30.99 -46.54
N GLN A 8 19.92 -31.04 -46.43
CA GLN A 8 19.06 -29.89 -46.74
C GLN A 8 19.29 -28.84 -45.65
N GLY A 9 19.97 -27.74 -46.00
CA GLY A 9 20.14 -26.58 -45.14
C GLY A 9 19.08 -25.52 -45.45
N PHE A 10 18.70 -24.75 -44.43
CA PHE A 10 17.87 -23.56 -44.58
C PHE A 10 18.58 -22.50 -45.44
N THR A 11 17.82 -21.78 -46.27
CA THR A 11 18.35 -20.64 -47.01
C THR A 11 18.37 -19.38 -46.14
N LEU A 12 19.31 -18.46 -46.42
CA LEU A 12 19.36 -17.15 -45.74
C LEU A 12 18.06 -16.35 -45.95
N VAL A 13 17.45 -16.48 -47.13
CA VAL A 13 16.21 -15.78 -47.47
C VAL A 13 15.05 -16.28 -46.60
N GLU A 14 14.87 -17.60 -46.45
CA GLU A 14 13.83 -18.16 -45.57
C GLU A 14 14.01 -17.69 -44.12
N LEU A 15 15.25 -17.64 -43.63
CA LEU A 15 15.53 -17.16 -42.29
C LEU A 15 15.14 -15.69 -42.11
N ILE A 16 15.49 -14.82 -43.06
CA ILE A 16 15.16 -13.39 -43.00
C ILE A 16 13.65 -13.19 -43.03
N VAL A 17 12.92 -13.90 -43.90
CA VAL A 17 11.45 -13.80 -43.96
C VAL A 17 10.83 -14.19 -42.61
N VAL A 18 11.24 -15.29 -42.01
CA VAL A 18 10.74 -15.72 -40.68
C VAL A 18 11.03 -14.67 -39.60
N LEU A 19 12.26 -14.15 -39.54
CA LEU A 19 12.63 -13.12 -38.56
C LEU A 19 11.84 -11.83 -38.75
N THR A 20 11.57 -11.43 -40.00
CA THR A 20 10.75 -10.23 -40.27
C THR A 20 9.30 -10.40 -39.80
N ILE A 21 8.69 -11.57 -40.04
CA ILE A 21 7.34 -11.87 -39.55
C ILE A 21 7.30 -11.83 -38.02
N LEU A 22 8.27 -12.47 -37.35
CA LEU A 22 8.37 -12.45 -35.88
C LEU A 22 8.54 -11.03 -35.34
N ALA A 23 9.34 -10.19 -36.00
CA ALA A 23 9.53 -8.79 -35.61
C ALA A 23 8.23 -7.97 -35.70
N ILE A 24 7.47 -8.13 -36.80
CA ILE A 24 6.18 -7.43 -36.99
C ILE A 24 5.17 -7.88 -35.92
N LEU A 25 5.06 -9.19 -35.67
CA LEU A 25 4.17 -9.72 -34.64
C LEU A 25 4.55 -9.21 -33.24
N ALA A 26 5.84 -9.22 -32.91
CA ALA A 26 6.32 -8.70 -31.63
C ALA A 26 6.00 -7.20 -31.46
N ALA A 27 6.20 -6.39 -32.51
CA ALA A 27 5.95 -4.95 -32.47
C ALA A 27 4.47 -4.60 -32.17
N LEU A 28 3.52 -5.39 -32.68
CA LEU A 28 2.10 -5.20 -32.41
C LEU A 28 1.70 -5.71 -31.01
N LEU A 29 2.34 -6.77 -30.54
CA LEU A 29 1.92 -7.52 -29.34
C LEU A 29 2.51 -6.94 -28.04
N ILE A 30 3.74 -6.42 -28.06
CA ILE A 30 4.42 -5.84 -26.88
C ILE A 30 3.61 -4.67 -26.26
N PRO A 31 3.13 -3.66 -27.00
CA PRO A 31 2.34 -2.56 -26.42
C PRO A 31 1.05 -3.04 -25.76
N ALA A 32 0.37 -4.02 -26.35
CA ALA A 32 -0.85 -4.59 -25.78
C ALA A 32 -0.56 -5.32 -24.46
N LEU A 33 0.46 -6.19 -24.43
CA LEU A 33 0.85 -6.93 -23.23
C LEU A 33 1.26 -6.03 -22.08
N THR A 34 2.07 -5.00 -22.33
CA THR A 34 2.47 -4.04 -21.29
C THR A 34 1.27 -3.34 -20.65
N GLY A 35 0.26 -2.99 -21.44
CA GLY A 35 -1.01 -2.45 -20.96
C GLY A 35 -1.79 -3.43 -20.06
N TYR A 36 -1.88 -4.70 -20.45
CA TYR A 36 -2.55 -5.75 -19.65
C TYR A 36 -1.83 -6.03 -18.33
N ILE A 37 -0.49 -6.10 -18.34
CA ILE A 37 0.32 -6.30 -17.15
C ILE A 37 0.09 -5.17 -16.14
N ARG A 38 0.05 -3.91 -16.61
CA ARG A 38 -0.27 -2.76 -15.75
C ARG A 38 -1.66 -2.88 -15.11
N LYS A 39 -2.70 -3.18 -15.90
CA LYS A 39 -4.07 -3.35 -15.39
C LYS A 39 -4.17 -4.50 -14.38
N ALA A 40 -3.49 -5.61 -14.63
CA ALA A 40 -3.45 -6.75 -13.72
C ALA A 40 -2.78 -6.36 -12.39
N LYS A 41 -1.68 -5.60 -12.45
CA LYS A 41 -0.98 -5.08 -11.27
C LYS A 41 -1.85 -4.10 -10.49
N GLU A 42 -2.50 -3.14 -11.14
CA GLU A 42 -3.44 -2.22 -10.50
C GLU A 42 -4.55 -2.97 -9.76
N LYS A 43 -5.16 -3.97 -10.41
CA LYS A 43 -6.22 -4.80 -9.80
C LYS A 43 -5.73 -5.61 -8.60
N ALA A 44 -4.52 -6.18 -8.69
CA ALA A 44 -3.91 -6.90 -7.58
C ALA A 44 -3.70 -5.98 -6.37
N ILE A 45 -3.12 -4.80 -6.58
CA ILE A 45 -2.87 -3.82 -5.51
C ILE A 45 -4.18 -3.29 -4.92
N ILE A 46 -5.21 -3.05 -5.75
CA ILE A 46 -6.55 -2.66 -5.24
C ILE A 46 -7.13 -3.76 -4.35
N THR A 47 -6.94 -5.03 -4.70
CA THR A 47 -7.42 -6.16 -3.89
C THR A 47 -6.71 -6.18 -2.53
N GLU A 48 -5.38 -6.08 -2.52
CA GLU A 48 -4.58 -5.99 -1.30
C GLU A 48 -4.96 -4.79 -0.42
N ALA A 49 -5.16 -3.61 -1.03
CA ALA A 49 -5.60 -2.41 -0.33
C ALA A 49 -7.00 -2.58 0.27
N THR A 50 -7.89 -3.28 -0.42
CA THR A 50 -9.26 -3.57 0.04
C THR A 50 -9.24 -4.52 1.23
N ASP A 51 -8.40 -5.56 1.19
CA ASP A 51 -8.26 -6.49 2.31
C ASP A 51 -7.58 -5.81 3.51
N THR A 52 -6.59 -4.94 3.25
CA THR A 52 -5.98 -4.09 4.28
C THR A 52 -7.00 -3.15 4.91
N TRP A 53 -7.92 -2.56 4.12
CA TRP A 53 -9.01 -1.73 4.64
C TRP A 53 -9.95 -2.52 5.56
N LYS A 54 -10.36 -3.74 5.15
CA LYS A 54 -11.22 -4.60 5.98
C LYS A 54 -10.54 -4.99 7.28
N ALA A 55 -9.28 -5.41 7.21
CA ALA A 55 -8.46 -5.75 8.35
C ALA A 55 -8.29 -4.56 9.31
N ALA A 56 -7.98 -3.39 8.77
CA ALA A 56 -7.88 -2.15 9.55
C ALA A 56 -9.22 -1.78 10.21
N GLN A 57 -10.35 -1.91 9.49
CA GLN A 57 -11.66 -1.64 10.07
C GLN A 57 -12.01 -2.61 11.20
N ALA A 58 -11.76 -3.90 11.02
CA ALA A 58 -11.99 -4.90 12.07
C ALA A 58 -11.11 -4.63 13.30
N ALA A 59 -9.82 -4.36 13.10
CA ALA A 59 -8.90 -3.97 14.16
C ALA A 59 -9.36 -2.70 14.91
N MET A 60 -9.82 -1.68 14.18
CA MET A 60 -10.31 -0.44 14.78
C MET A 60 -11.59 -0.66 15.61
N SER A 61 -12.53 -1.45 15.08
CA SER A 61 -13.78 -1.77 15.78
C SER A 61 -13.53 -2.55 17.07
N GLU A 62 -12.63 -3.54 17.04
CA GLU A 62 -12.29 -4.31 18.22
C GLU A 62 -11.52 -3.46 19.24
N CYS A 63 -10.54 -2.67 18.78
CA CYS A 63 -9.80 -1.77 19.65
C CYS A 63 -10.72 -0.71 20.29
N TYR A 64 -11.74 -0.22 19.58
CA TYR A 64 -12.72 0.70 20.11
C TYR A 64 -13.60 0.04 21.19
N ALA A 65 -14.01 -1.21 20.98
CA ALA A 65 -14.78 -1.96 21.96
C ALA A 65 -13.98 -2.25 23.24
N MET A 66 -12.69 -2.55 23.12
CA MET A 66 -11.83 -2.86 24.28
C MET A 66 -11.28 -1.61 24.97
N TYR A 67 -10.95 -0.57 24.19
CA TYR A 67 -10.23 0.61 24.66
C TYR A 67 -10.83 1.90 24.06
N PRO A 68 -12.09 2.24 24.37
CA PRO A 68 -12.76 3.43 23.81
C PRO A 68 -12.02 4.73 24.09
N GLU A 69 -11.27 4.81 25.19
CA GLU A 69 -10.39 5.93 25.53
C GLU A 69 -9.28 6.13 24.50
N SER A 70 -8.87 5.08 23.78
CA SER A 70 -7.90 5.20 22.68
C SER A 70 -8.43 6.09 21.54
N PHE A 71 -9.74 6.29 21.46
CA PHE A 71 -10.38 7.07 20.41
C PHE A 71 -10.99 8.37 20.93
N THR A 72 -11.45 8.37 22.18
CA THR A 72 -12.25 9.45 22.76
C THR A 72 -11.56 10.19 23.90
N ASN A 73 -10.45 9.68 24.46
CA ASN A 73 -9.85 10.28 25.66
C ASN A 73 -9.51 11.76 25.38
N PRO A 74 -10.15 12.69 26.10
CA PRO A 74 -9.89 14.11 25.93
C PRO A 74 -8.59 14.46 26.65
N ASP A 75 -7.45 14.09 26.05
CA ASP A 75 -6.21 14.79 26.36
C ASP A 75 -6.39 16.24 25.84
N PRO A 76 -6.39 17.25 26.73
CA PRO A 76 -6.66 18.64 26.34
C PRO A 76 -5.54 19.23 25.46
N THR A 77 -4.37 18.58 25.41
CA THR A 77 -3.21 19.02 24.63
C THR A 77 -3.00 18.19 23.37
N LYS A 78 -3.30 16.88 23.40
CA LYS A 78 -3.05 15.94 22.30
C LYS A 78 -4.15 14.88 22.19
N PRO A 79 -5.41 15.27 21.88
CA PRO A 79 -6.47 14.29 21.76
C PRO A 79 -6.17 13.30 20.63
N PRO A 80 -6.56 12.01 20.74
CA PRO A 80 -6.24 10.99 19.74
C PRO A 80 -6.76 11.36 18.34
N CYS A 81 -8.01 11.85 18.29
CA CYS A 81 -8.69 12.24 17.07
C CYS A 81 -8.59 13.75 16.80
N ARG A 82 -7.35 14.26 16.65
CA ARG A 82 -7.06 15.69 16.42
C ARG A 82 -6.77 16.06 14.97
N PHE A 83 -6.69 15.09 14.07
CA PHE A 83 -6.28 15.35 12.69
C PHE A 83 -7.47 15.69 11.81
N ALA A 84 -7.14 16.31 10.68
CA ALA A 84 -8.06 16.49 9.57
C ALA A 84 -7.41 16.02 8.26
N THR A 85 -8.26 15.74 7.28
CA THR A 85 -7.85 15.47 5.90
C THR A 85 -8.80 16.19 4.93
N GLU A 86 -8.45 16.23 3.66
CA GLU A 86 -9.28 16.78 2.60
C GLU A 86 -9.69 15.64 1.67
N ILE A 87 -11.01 15.47 1.50
CA ILE A 87 -11.59 14.49 0.59
C ILE A 87 -12.58 15.25 -0.29
N ASP A 88 -12.37 15.22 -1.61
CA ASP A 88 -13.17 15.94 -2.62
C ASP A 88 -13.32 17.44 -2.30
N GLY A 89 -12.23 18.09 -1.90
CA GLY A 89 -12.23 19.51 -1.53
C GLY A 89 -12.93 19.83 -0.20
N LYS A 90 -13.44 18.83 0.52
CA LYS A 90 -14.07 19.00 1.84
C LYS A 90 -13.11 18.60 2.95
N ARG A 91 -12.92 19.50 3.91
CA ARG A 91 -12.13 19.24 5.11
C ARG A 91 -12.92 18.37 6.09
N ILE A 92 -12.45 17.16 6.33
CA ILE A 92 -12.99 16.24 7.33
C ILE A 92 -12.12 16.35 8.58
N LYS A 93 -12.72 16.63 9.74
CA LYS A 93 -12.03 16.88 11.02
C LYS A 93 -12.32 15.78 12.05
N ASN A 94 -11.70 15.88 13.22
CA ASN A 94 -11.87 14.96 14.35
C ASN A 94 -11.48 13.52 14.01
N LEU A 95 -10.37 13.37 13.29
CA LEU A 95 -9.86 12.09 12.84
C LEU A 95 -8.63 11.67 13.65
N GLY A 96 -8.58 10.41 14.03
CA GLY A 96 -7.34 9.74 14.38
C GLY A 96 -6.60 9.32 13.12
N ARG A 97 -5.29 9.08 13.26
CA ARG A 97 -4.41 8.73 12.14
C ARG A 97 -3.39 7.68 12.56
N ILE A 98 -3.31 6.60 11.80
CA ILE A 98 -2.24 5.59 11.90
C ILE A 98 -1.35 5.70 10.67
N THR A 99 -0.04 5.70 10.89
CA THR A 99 0.98 5.91 9.85
C THR A 99 2.01 4.77 9.88
N ASN A 100 2.79 4.62 8.81
CA ASN A 100 3.99 3.78 8.79
C ASN A 100 4.85 3.95 10.04
N ALA A 101 5.10 5.18 10.50
CA ALA A 101 5.93 5.40 11.70
C ALA A 101 5.34 4.73 12.96
N ALA A 102 4.02 4.74 13.13
CA ALA A 102 3.37 4.06 14.25
C ALA A 102 3.44 2.53 14.12
N LEU A 103 3.23 2.01 12.91
CA LEU A 103 3.28 0.58 12.61
C LEU A 103 4.72 0.04 12.71
N ASP A 104 5.69 0.70 12.08
CA ASP A 104 7.11 0.38 12.13
C ASP A 104 7.67 0.37 13.55
N ALA A 105 7.30 1.37 14.37
CA ALA A 105 7.75 1.42 15.75
C ALA A 105 7.27 0.22 16.58
N VAL A 106 6.10 -0.35 16.27
CA VAL A 106 5.60 -1.56 16.92
C VAL A 106 6.20 -2.81 16.29
N GLN A 107 6.28 -2.88 14.97
CA GLN A 107 6.80 -4.03 14.22
C GLN A 107 8.29 -4.28 14.48
N ARG A 108 9.11 -3.21 14.63
CA ARG A 108 10.54 -3.34 14.94
C ARG A 108 10.82 -3.77 16.37
N ASN A 109 9.96 -3.41 17.31
CA ASN A 109 10.12 -3.78 18.72
C ASN A 109 8.76 -4.10 19.35
N PRO A 110 8.21 -5.30 19.11
CA PRO A 110 6.87 -5.68 19.59
C PRO A 110 6.73 -5.60 21.12
N ASN A 111 7.84 -5.85 21.82
CA ASN A 111 7.94 -5.85 23.28
C ASN A 111 8.22 -4.46 23.88
N ASP A 112 8.25 -3.40 23.05
CA ASP A 112 8.44 -2.03 23.53
C ASP A 112 7.30 -1.60 24.46
N LYS A 113 7.66 -1.36 25.73
CA LYS A 113 6.73 -0.89 26.77
C LYS A 113 6.55 0.64 26.74
N THR A 114 7.38 1.36 25.99
CA THR A 114 7.30 2.81 25.85
C THR A 114 5.96 3.17 25.22
N GLU A 115 5.19 4.02 25.90
CA GLU A 115 3.89 4.49 25.39
C GLU A 115 2.93 3.35 25.01
N ILE A 116 3.08 2.16 25.61
CA ILE A 116 2.31 0.94 25.26
C ILE A 116 0.79 1.15 25.35
N ASN A 117 0.37 2.02 26.27
CA ASN A 117 -1.04 2.36 26.51
C ASN A 117 -1.52 3.59 25.73
N THR A 118 -0.69 4.20 24.89
CA THR A 118 -1.13 5.28 24.03
C THR A 118 -2.05 4.75 22.93
N SER A 119 -3.01 5.57 22.52
CA SER A 119 -3.96 5.28 21.44
C SER A 119 -3.29 4.74 20.19
N SER A 120 -2.27 5.46 19.70
CA SER A 120 -1.54 5.13 18.48
C SER A 120 -0.91 3.75 18.54
N ARG A 121 -0.34 3.39 19.70
CA ARG A 121 0.37 2.11 19.90
C ARG A 121 -0.59 0.93 20.04
N ARG A 122 -1.71 1.10 20.74
CA ARG A 122 -2.75 0.06 20.85
C ARG A 122 -3.37 -0.25 19.49
N ILE A 123 -3.78 0.80 18.78
CA ILE A 123 -4.37 0.66 17.45
C ILE A 123 -3.36 0.08 16.46
N ALA A 124 -2.12 0.56 16.44
CA ALA A 124 -1.08 0.02 15.54
C ALA A 124 -0.81 -1.47 15.80
N ARG A 125 -0.77 -1.93 17.06
CA ARG A 125 -0.66 -3.35 17.39
C ARG A 125 -1.82 -4.17 16.83
N GLN A 126 -3.05 -3.69 17.03
CA GLN A 126 -4.23 -4.38 16.53
C GLN A 126 -4.21 -4.47 15.00
N VAL A 127 -3.90 -3.37 14.32
CA VAL A 127 -3.78 -3.35 12.85
C VAL A 127 -2.71 -4.32 12.37
N LEU A 128 -1.52 -4.34 12.98
CA LEU A 128 -0.47 -5.29 12.61
C LEU A 128 -0.88 -6.75 12.82
N SER A 129 -1.64 -7.04 13.88
CA SER A 129 -2.14 -8.40 14.14
C SER A 129 -3.14 -8.85 13.07
N TYR A 130 -4.06 -7.97 12.65
CA TYR A 130 -5.04 -8.29 11.60
C TYR A 130 -4.45 -8.37 10.20
N LEU A 131 -3.25 -7.81 10.00
CA LEU A 131 -2.51 -7.86 8.75
C LEU A 131 -1.43 -8.95 8.75
N ASP A 132 -1.43 -9.86 9.73
CA ASP A 132 -0.39 -10.90 9.89
C ASP A 132 1.04 -10.33 9.76
N SER A 133 1.25 -9.15 10.33
CA SER A 133 2.45 -8.33 10.15
C SER A 133 3.09 -7.91 11.46
N ALA A 134 2.66 -8.49 12.59
CA ALA A 134 3.21 -8.18 13.91
C ALA A 134 4.67 -8.61 14.08
N ASP A 135 5.05 -9.79 13.57
CA ASP A 135 6.43 -10.28 13.55
C ASP A 135 7.11 -9.92 12.23
N LYS A 136 8.15 -9.09 12.29
CA LYS A 136 8.93 -8.67 11.12
C LYS A 136 9.49 -9.85 10.31
N SER A 137 9.84 -10.96 10.96
CA SER A 137 10.49 -12.11 10.30
C SER A 137 9.54 -12.87 9.39
N ASN A 138 8.23 -12.79 9.64
CA ASN A 138 7.18 -13.48 8.90
C ASN A 138 6.05 -12.52 8.48
N ALA A 139 6.35 -11.22 8.38
CA ALA A 139 5.33 -10.22 8.13
C ALA A 139 4.83 -10.27 6.69
N GLN A 140 3.51 -10.25 6.52
CA GLN A 140 2.90 -10.02 5.21
C GLN A 140 3.35 -8.68 4.62
N TYR A 141 3.43 -7.64 5.45
CA TYR A 141 3.80 -6.28 5.05
C TYR A 141 4.86 -5.67 5.96
N LEU A 142 5.83 -4.97 5.37
CA LEU A 142 6.80 -4.16 6.09
C LEU A 142 6.40 -2.69 6.03
N PHE A 143 6.31 -2.05 7.20
CA PHE A 143 5.87 -0.66 7.33
C PHE A 143 7.01 0.33 7.54
N THR A 144 8.22 -0.01 7.09
CA THR A 144 9.46 0.77 7.25
C THR A 144 9.20 2.28 7.18
N ALA A 145 9.72 3.02 8.16
CA ALA A 145 9.54 4.47 8.26
C ALA A 145 10.88 5.21 8.09
N PRO A 146 11.22 5.68 6.87
CA PRO A 146 12.45 6.42 6.63
C PRO A 146 12.46 7.76 7.39
N SER A 147 13.64 8.16 7.87
CA SER A 147 13.79 9.40 8.63
C SER A 147 13.39 10.64 7.82
N GLY A 148 12.68 11.56 8.46
CA GLY A 148 12.22 12.81 7.83
C GLY A 148 11.09 12.65 6.80
N LYS A 149 10.58 11.43 6.58
CA LYS A 149 9.46 11.18 5.68
C LYS A 149 8.15 11.11 6.45
N ASN A 150 7.09 11.59 5.81
CA ASN A 150 5.73 11.54 6.34
C ASN A 150 4.81 10.81 5.35
N THR A 151 3.68 10.29 5.82
CA THR A 151 2.78 9.46 5.02
C THR A 151 1.69 10.25 4.30
N TRP A 152 1.69 11.59 4.37
CA TRP A 152 0.64 12.46 3.85
C TRP A 152 1.16 13.33 2.70
N ASP A 153 0.33 13.61 1.70
CA ASP A 153 0.75 14.40 0.51
C ASP A 153 2.06 13.89 -0.13
N THR A 154 2.31 12.57 -0.05
CA THR A 154 3.52 11.93 -0.52
C THR A 154 3.18 10.81 -1.51
N THR A 155 4.11 10.47 -2.39
CA THR A 155 4.01 9.30 -3.27
C THR A 155 4.76 8.12 -2.66
N PHE A 156 4.45 6.89 -3.11
CA PHE A 156 5.23 5.71 -2.71
C PHE A 156 6.72 5.88 -3.05
N ASN A 157 7.02 6.39 -4.25
CA ASN A 157 8.38 6.57 -4.73
C ASN A 157 9.13 7.64 -3.95
N ASP A 158 8.47 8.74 -3.57
CA ASP A 158 9.09 9.78 -2.74
C ASP A 158 9.32 9.31 -1.31
N TYR A 159 8.45 8.44 -0.78
CA TYR A 159 8.56 7.89 0.56
C TYR A 159 9.71 6.91 0.67
N PHE A 160 9.79 5.92 -0.22
CA PHE A 160 10.76 4.82 -0.15
C PHE A 160 12.02 5.02 -1.02
N GLY A 161 11.97 5.87 -2.05
CA GLY A 161 13.04 6.03 -3.01
C GLY A 161 13.21 4.81 -3.93
N ALA A 162 14.44 4.58 -4.40
CA ALA A 162 14.75 3.55 -5.39
C ALA A 162 14.96 2.15 -4.81
N LYS A 163 15.15 2.01 -3.49
CA LYS A 163 15.44 0.73 -2.82
C LYS A 163 14.48 0.51 -1.68
N TYR A 164 13.65 -0.53 -1.80
CA TYR A 164 12.68 -0.96 -0.80
C TYR A 164 12.48 -2.47 -0.89
N ASP A 165 12.03 -3.07 0.22
CA ASP A 165 11.67 -4.48 0.28
C ASP A 165 10.42 -4.77 -0.57
N SER A 166 10.32 -5.97 -1.15
CA SER A 166 9.19 -6.33 -2.03
C SER A 166 7.83 -6.36 -1.31
N ASN A 167 7.82 -6.52 0.00
CA ASN A 167 6.63 -6.44 0.86
C ASN A 167 6.50 -5.09 1.57
N ALA A 168 7.29 -4.07 1.20
CA ALA A 168 7.16 -2.72 1.75
C ALA A 168 5.84 -2.07 1.31
N VAL A 169 5.09 -1.53 2.28
CA VAL A 169 3.82 -0.85 2.06
C VAL A 169 3.82 0.51 2.73
N LEU A 170 3.33 1.51 2.01
CA LEU A 170 2.99 2.82 2.57
C LEU A 170 1.52 2.81 3.00
N LEU A 171 1.27 2.87 4.29
CA LEU A 171 -0.06 2.83 4.89
C LEU A 171 -0.35 4.09 5.71
N GLN A 172 -1.46 4.74 5.37
CA GLN A 172 -2.06 5.79 6.18
C GLN A 172 -3.54 5.49 6.37
N ILE A 173 -3.98 5.39 7.61
CA ILE A 173 -5.38 5.14 7.97
C ILE A 173 -5.91 6.36 8.70
N PHE A 174 -7.05 6.88 8.26
CA PHE A 174 -7.85 7.85 9.01
C PHE A 174 -9.06 7.16 9.62
N HIS A 175 -9.30 7.41 10.90
CA HIS A 175 -10.46 6.86 11.60
C HIS A 175 -11.16 7.92 12.45
N THR A 176 -12.43 7.70 12.77
CA THR A 176 -13.22 8.54 13.67
C THR A 176 -13.04 8.14 15.14
N THR A 177 -13.67 8.91 16.03
CA THR A 177 -13.74 8.66 17.48
C THR A 177 -14.54 7.42 17.87
N ASP A 178 -15.37 6.90 16.98
CA ASP A 178 -16.15 5.65 17.15
C ASP A 178 -15.49 4.44 16.44
N GLY A 179 -14.21 4.55 16.06
CA GLY A 179 -13.45 3.42 15.48
C GLY A 179 -13.80 3.09 14.03
N LYS A 180 -14.45 4.00 13.29
CA LYS A 180 -14.76 3.82 11.87
C LYS A 180 -13.62 4.34 10.99
N VAL A 181 -13.15 3.53 10.05
CA VAL A 181 -12.17 3.94 9.04
C VAL A 181 -12.86 4.83 8.00
N VAL A 182 -12.36 6.05 7.85
CA VAL A 182 -12.89 7.06 6.92
C VAL A 182 -12.13 7.07 5.60
N ALA A 183 -10.84 6.81 5.66
CA ALA A 183 -10.01 6.70 4.47
C ALA A 183 -8.77 5.88 4.76
N ILE A 184 -8.27 5.20 3.73
CA ILE A 184 -6.97 4.54 3.75
C ILE A 184 -6.21 4.88 2.47
N ASN A 185 -4.93 5.19 2.62
CA ASN A 185 -3.96 5.23 1.55
C ASN A 185 -3.07 3.99 1.67
N PHE A 186 -3.02 3.18 0.62
CA PHE A 186 -2.19 1.98 0.51
C PHE A 186 -1.28 2.12 -0.70
N GLY A 187 0.00 2.34 -0.46
CA GLY A 187 1.02 2.45 -1.49
C GLY A 187 1.83 1.17 -1.61
N LYS A 188 1.96 0.65 -2.84
CA LYS A 188 2.77 -0.53 -3.15
C LYS A 188 3.30 -0.45 -4.58
N ASP A 189 4.56 -0.82 -4.78
CA ASP A 189 5.24 -0.85 -6.09
C ASP A 189 5.07 0.41 -6.95
N GLY A 190 5.11 1.59 -6.32
CA GLY A 190 4.95 2.88 -6.98
C GLY A 190 3.50 3.32 -7.20
N TYR A 191 2.51 2.47 -6.94
CA TYR A 191 1.09 2.83 -6.99
C TYR A 191 0.63 3.33 -5.64
N MET A 192 -0.34 4.24 -5.66
CA MET A 192 -1.08 4.68 -4.49
C MET A 192 -2.56 4.35 -4.69
N VAL A 193 -3.09 3.51 -3.82
CA VAL A 193 -4.52 3.23 -3.74
C VAL A 193 -5.13 4.09 -2.64
N THR A 194 -6.24 4.76 -2.94
CA THR A 194 -7.03 5.49 -1.94
C THR A 194 -8.43 4.92 -1.88
N ILE A 195 -8.83 4.42 -0.71
CA ILE A 195 -10.18 3.94 -0.45
C ILE A 195 -10.84 4.90 0.53
N VAL A 196 -12.00 5.41 0.13
CA VAL A 196 -12.92 6.19 0.98
C VAL A 196 -14.27 5.47 0.92
N PRO A 197 -14.81 4.94 2.03
CA PRO A 197 -16.07 4.21 2.00
C PRO A 197 -17.19 5.01 1.36
N GLY A 198 -17.92 4.38 0.44
CA GLY A 198 -18.99 5.03 -0.34
C GLY A 198 -18.52 5.81 -1.56
N LYS A 199 -17.23 5.75 -1.92
CA LYS A 199 -16.67 6.33 -3.15
C LYS A 199 -15.96 5.28 -3.99
N GLU A 200 -15.68 5.63 -5.23
CA GLU A 200 -14.85 4.80 -6.11
C GLU A 200 -13.40 4.76 -5.58
N THR A 201 -12.83 3.56 -5.53
CA THR A 201 -11.43 3.35 -5.17
C THR A 201 -10.53 3.87 -6.28
N THR A 202 -9.58 4.74 -5.94
CA THR A 202 -8.58 5.22 -6.89
C THR A 202 -7.30 4.42 -6.77
N CYS A 203 -6.63 4.15 -7.90
CA CYS A 203 -5.30 3.53 -7.96
C CYS A 203 -4.46 4.28 -8.99
N VAL A 204 -3.44 4.99 -8.54
CA VAL A 204 -2.68 5.91 -9.39
C VAL A 204 -1.19 5.64 -9.24
N TYR A 205 -0.51 5.37 -10.36
CA TYR A 205 0.95 5.29 -10.38
C TYR A 205 1.55 6.65 -10.05
N ASN A 206 2.49 6.67 -9.11
CA ASN A 206 3.04 7.88 -8.51
C ASN A 206 1.98 8.84 -7.96
N GLY A 207 0.82 8.30 -7.57
CA GLY A 207 -0.24 9.06 -6.93
C GLY A 207 0.16 9.49 -5.53
N LYS A 208 -0.40 10.63 -5.09
CA LYS A 208 -0.17 11.15 -3.74
C LYS A 208 -1.19 10.60 -2.74
N SER A 209 -0.73 10.35 -1.52
CA SER A 209 -1.61 10.07 -0.39
C SER A 209 -2.39 11.31 0.02
N LEU A 210 -3.49 11.10 0.75
CA LEU A 210 -4.30 12.19 1.27
C LEU A 210 -3.49 13.09 2.21
N LYS A 211 -3.76 14.39 2.15
CA LYS A 211 -3.17 15.38 3.06
C LYS A 211 -3.54 15.04 4.50
N SER A 212 -2.67 15.40 5.43
CA SER A 212 -2.98 15.38 6.85
C SER A 212 -2.68 16.74 7.45
N ILE A 213 -3.72 17.35 7.99
CA ILE A 213 -3.69 18.69 8.57
C ILE A 213 -3.77 18.51 10.08
N GLY A 214 -2.78 19.04 10.80
CA GLY A 214 -2.82 19.09 12.26
C GLY A 214 -4.02 19.90 12.75
N GLY A 215 -4.64 19.42 13.83
CA GLY A 215 -5.55 20.20 14.65
C GLY A 215 -4.81 21.21 15.51
#